data_AF-K6U978-F1
#
_entry.id   AF-K6U978-F1
#
_cell.length_a   1.000
_cell.length_b   1.000
_cell.length_c   1.000
_cell.angle_alpha   90.00
_cell.angle_beta   90.00
_cell.angle_gamma   90.00
#
_symmetry.space_group_name_H-M   'P 1'
#
loop_
_entity.id
_entity.type
_entity.pdbx_description
1 polymer ?
#
loop_
_entity_poly.entity_id
_entity_poly.type
_entity_poly.pdbx_seq_one_letter_code
_entity_poly.pdbx_strand_id
1 'polypeptide(L)' 'MDIYEGAMTVLTHIGTNQIETEKLILRRFKYTDNESMLSHWVSDHEIQSMYSEPVYRTNEEVRVLLNKYISSYDKDD' A
#
# COMPACT_ATOMS: atom_id res chain seq x y z
N MET A 1 -40.61 4.75 23.57
CA MET A 1 -40.46 5.61 22.39
C MET A 1 -39.28 6.51 22.69
N ASP A 2 -38.08 5.98 22.50
CA ASP A 2 -36.85 6.71 22.75
C ASP A 2 -36.35 7.25 21.41
N ILE A 3 -36.49 8.55 21.26
CA ILE A 3 -35.98 9.37 20.18
C ILE A 3 -34.48 9.56 20.39
N TYR A 4 -33.68 8.68 19.82
CA TYR A 4 -32.28 8.97 19.54
C TYR A 4 -32.15 9.26 18.04
N GLU A 5 -32.34 10.53 17.66
CA GLU A 5 -31.73 11.08 16.44
C GLU A 5 -30.22 11.21 16.67
N GLY A 6 -29.54 10.08 16.78
CA GLY A 6 -28.10 10.00 16.61
C GLY A 6 -27.84 9.73 15.13
N ALA A 7 -27.17 10.65 14.43
CA ALA A 7 -26.75 10.41 13.05
C ALA A 7 -26.00 9.07 12.97
N MET A 8 -26.62 8.09 12.30
CA MET A 8 -25.97 6.83 11.91
C MET A 8 -24.81 7.19 10.98
N THR A 9 -23.61 7.39 11.53
CA THR A 9 -22.41 7.57 10.74
C THR A 9 -22.04 6.21 10.16
N VAL A 10 -22.51 5.94 8.96
CA VAL A 10 -22.02 4.82 8.16
C VAL A 10 -20.54 5.07 7.86
N LEU A 11 -19.68 4.14 8.28
CA LEU A 11 -18.28 4.11 7.86
C LEU A 11 -18.24 4.04 6.33
N THR A 12 -17.85 5.14 5.71
CA THR A 12 -17.74 5.23 4.25
C THR A 12 -16.34 4.77 3.86
N HIS A 13 -16.26 3.67 3.11
CA HIS A 13 -15.00 3.28 2.48
C HIS A 13 -14.64 4.32 1.41
N ILE A 14 -13.46 4.94 1.55
CA ILE A 14 -12.96 5.96 0.62
C ILE A 14 -11.72 5.50 -0.16
N GLY A 15 -11.35 4.22 -0.04
CA GLY A 15 -10.16 3.65 -0.67
C GLY A 15 -8.84 4.13 -0.07
N THR A 16 -7.74 3.77 -0.74
CA THR A 16 -6.39 4.20 -0.35
C THR A 16 -6.10 5.60 -0.86
N ASN A 17 -6.19 6.60 0.01
CA ASN A 17 -5.88 8.00 -0.29
C ASN A 17 -4.48 8.39 0.19
N GLN A 18 -3.93 9.46 -0.41
CA GLN A 18 -2.67 10.03 0.06
C GLN A 18 -2.88 10.69 1.43
N ILE A 19 -1.96 10.44 2.35
CA ILE A 19 -1.89 11.09 3.67
C ILE A 19 -0.57 11.85 3.73
N GLU A 20 -0.64 13.12 4.11
CA GLU A 20 0.52 13.98 4.25
C GLU A 20 0.59 14.53 5.68
N THR A 21 1.78 14.51 6.24
CA THR A 21 2.14 15.09 7.54
C THR A 21 3.31 16.03 7.34
N GLU A 22 3.75 16.71 8.39
CA GLU A 22 4.91 17.62 8.33
C GLU A 22 6.18 16.97 7.75
N LYS A 23 6.37 15.66 7.94
CA LYS A 23 7.62 14.95 7.58
C LYS A 23 7.45 13.77 6.64
N LEU A 24 6.22 13.35 6.35
CA LEU A 24 5.94 12.12 5.60
C LEU A 24 4.79 12.30 4.63
N ILE A 25 4.98 11.75 3.43
CA ILE A 25 3.92 11.54 2.44
C ILE A 25 3.72 10.04 2.29
N LEU A 26 2.53 9.56 2.66
CA LEU A 26 2.07 8.21 2.37
C LEU A 26 1.20 8.28 1.12
N ARG A 27 1.73 7.79 -0.01
CA ARG A 27 1.03 7.79 -1.31
C ARG A 27 0.92 6.38 -1.87
N ARG A 28 0.02 6.21 -2.84
CA ARG A 28 -0.02 4.99 -3.67
C ARG A 28 1.35 4.75 -4.32
N PHE A 29 1.70 3.47 -4.46
CA PHE A 29 2.89 3.06 -5.20
C PHE A 29 2.80 3.48 -6.67
N LYS A 30 3.96 3.73 -7.27
CA LYS A 30 4.15 4.02 -8.70
C LYS A 30 5.19 3.06 -9.26
N TYR A 31 5.13 2.78 -10.55
CA TYR A 31 6.14 1.91 -11.19
C TYR A 31 7.57 2.44 -11.08
N THR A 32 7.74 3.75 -10.93
CA THR A 32 9.03 4.42 -10.70
C THR A 32 9.64 4.16 -9.32
N ASP A 33 8.90 3.51 -8.41
CA ASP A 33 9.40 3.17 -7.08
C ASP A 33 10.28 1.91 -7.09
N ASN A 34 10.35 1.21 -8.23
CA ASN A 34 11.06 -0.07 -8.40
C ASN A 34 12.51 -0.03 -7.95
N GLU A 35 13.28 0.97 -8.37
CA GLU A 35 14.71 1.07 -8.03
C GLU A 35 14.91 1.32 -6.53
N SER A 36 14.11 2.23 -5.96
CA SER A 36 14.16 2.54 -4.53
C SER A 36 13.70 1.36 -3.67
N MET A 37 12.70 0.60 -4.11
CA MET A 37 12.31 -0.63 -3.42
C MET A 37 13.47 -1.63 -3.43
N LEU A 38 14.02 -1.87 -4.62
CA LEU A 38 15.10 -2.84 -4.84
C LEU A 38 16.36 -2.51 -4.04
N SER A 39 16.74 -1.23 -3.93
CA SER A 39 17.95 -0.84 -3.20
C SER A 39 17.83 -0.89 -1.68
N HIS A 40 16.61 -0.87 -1.13
CA HIS A 40 16.42 -0.66 0.31
C HIS A 40 15.80 -1.86 1.05
N TRP A 41 14.85 -2.60 0.47
CA TRP A 41 14.09 -3.56 1.28
C TRP A 41 13.56 -4.81 0.57
N VAL A 42 13.21 -4.76 -0.71
CA VAL A 42 12.65 -5.96 -1.40
C VAL A 42 13.71 -7.00 -1.74
N SER A 43 14.98 -6.61 -1.80
CA SER A 43 16.11 -7.51 -1.99
C SER A 43 16.72 -8.04 -0.69
N ASP A 44 16.27 -7.53 0.46
CA ASP A 44 16.80 -7.92 1.76
C ASP A 44 16.08 -9.16 2.28
N HIS A 45 16.83 -10.24 2.53
CA HIS A 45 16.28 -11.51 2.96
C HIS A 45 15.65 -11.46 4.35
N GLU A 46 16.26 -10.73 5.31
CA GLU A 46 15.71 -10.63 6.66
C GLU A 46 14.40 -9.87 6.64
N ILE A 47 14.34 -8.76 5.89
CA ILE A 47 13.10 -7.99 5.72
C ILE A 47 12.02 -8.85 5.06
N GLN A 48 12.30 -9.49 3.92
CA GLN A 48 11.29 -10.27 3.22
C GLN A 48 10.81 -11.49 4.03
N SER A 49 11.69 -12.11 4.83
CA SER A 49 11.31 -13.18 5.76
C SER A 49 10.28 -12.71 6.80
N MET A 50 10.38 -11.46 7.28
CA MET A 50 9.39 -10.90 8.21
C MET A 50 8.02 -10.67 7.55
N TYR A 51 8.00 -10.45 6.24
CA TYR A 51 6.78 -10.24 5.45
C TYR A 51 6.20 -11.56 4.90
N SER A 52 6.90 -12.68 5.06
CA SER A 52 6.55 -13.96 4.41
C SER A 52 6.42 -13.85 2.89
N GLU A 53 7.24 -12.99 2.28
CA GLU A 53 7.30 -12.72 0.84
C GLU A 53 8.64 -13.24 0.27
N PRO A 54 8.75 -13.50 -1.05
CA PRO A 54 10.01 -13.90 -1.67
C PRO A 54 11.01 -12.72 -1.71
N VAL A 55 12.29 -13.03 -1.91
CA VAL A 55 13.33 -12.01 -2.13
C VAL A 55 13.39 -11.62 -3.61
N TYR A 56 13.20 -10.34 -3.90
CA TYR A 56 13.20 -9.78 -5.25
C TYR A 56 14.59 -9.21 -5.60
N ARG A 57 15.16 -9.57 -6.74
CA ARG A 57 16.56 -9.23 -7.11
C ARG A 57 16.68 -8.40 -8.38
N THR A 58 15.62 -8.30 -9.17
CA THR A 58 15.64 -7.58 -10.45
C THR A 58 14.52 -6.56 -10.54
N ASN A 59 14.73 -5.53 -11.37
CA ASN A 59 13.71 -4.52 -11.65
C ASN A 59 12.43 -5.13 -12.22
N GLU A 60 12.53 -6.22 -12.99
CA GLU A 60 11.36 -6.89 -13.58
C GLU A 60 10.53 -7.60 -12.50
N GLU A 61 11.18 -8.33 -11.59
CA GLU A 61 10.48 -8.97 -10.46
C GLU A 61 9.78 -7.93 -9.57
N VAL A 62 10.43 -6.79 -9.30
CA VAL A 62 9.82 -5.69 -8.54
C VAL A 62 8.68 -5.03 -9.32
N ARG A 63 8.77 -4.94 -10.65
CA ARG A 63 7.68 -4.44 -11.50
C ARG A 63 6.45 -5.33 -11.42
N VAL A 64 6.62 -6.66 -11.40
CA VAL A 64 5.52 -7.62 -11.19
C VAL A 64 4.88 -7.42 -9.81
N LEU A 65 5.67 -7.25 -8.76
CA LEU A 65 5.17 -6.94 -7.41
C LEU A 65 4.39 -5.62 -7.38
N LEU A 66 4.94 -4.56 -7.98
CA LEU A 66 4.27 -3.26 -8.10
C LEU A 66 2.96 -3.37 -8.87
N ASN A 67 2.88 -4.22 -9.89
CA ASN A 67 1.63 -4.45 -10.62
C ASN A 67 0.54 -5.04 -9.71
N LYS A 68 0.89 -6.01 -8.85
CA LYS A 68 -0.01 -6.58 -7.83
C LYS A 68 -0.53 -5.49 -6.88
N TYR A 69 0.35 -4.61 -6.38
CA TYR A 69 -0.04 -3.54 -5.47
C TYR A 69 -0.88 -2.46 -6.15
N ILE A 70 -0.46 -1.97 -7.31
CA ILE A 70 -1.13 -0.87 -8.01
C ILE A 70 -2.53 -1.30 -8.45
N SER A 71 -2.67 -2.49 -9.03
CA SER A 71 -3.99 -3.02 -9.44
C SER A 71 -4.94 -3.28 -8.27
N SER A 72 -4.41 -3.45 -7.05
CA SER A 72 -5.25 -3.66 -5.87
C SER A 72 -5.96 -2.39 -5.41
N TYR A 73 -5.47 -1.20 -5.77
CA TYR A 73 -6.10 0.07 -5.39
C TYR A 73 -7.42 0.36 -6.10
N ASP A 74 -7.73 -0.37 -7.17
CA ASP A 74 -8.96 -0.22 -7.95
C ASP A 74 -10.09 -1.15 -7.46
N LYS A 75 -9.84 -1.93 -6.40
CA LYS A 75 -10.85 -2.79 -5.81
C LYS A 75 -11.71 -2.02 -4.81
N ASP A 76 -12.99 -2.39 -4.75
CA ASP A 76 -14.00 -1.78 -3.88
C ASP A 76 -14.08 -2.43 -2.48
N ASP A 77 -13.23 -3.42 -2.20
CA ASP A 77 -13.34 -4.37 -1.08
C ASP A 77 -12.64 -3.95 0.23
#